data_AF-A0A1G5TDG6-F1
#
_entry.id   AF-A0A1G5TDG6-F1
#
_cell.length_a   1.000
_cell.length_b   1.000
_cell.length_c   1.000
_cell.angle_alpha   90.00
_cell.angle_beta   90.00
_cell.angle_gamma   90.00
#
_symmetry.space_group_name_H-M   'P 1'
#
loop_
_entity.id
_entity.type
_entity.pdbx_description
1 polymer ?
#
loop_
_entity_poly.entity_id
_entity_poly.type
_entity_poly.pdbx_seq_one_letter_code
_entity_poly.pdbx_strand_id
1 'polypeptide(L)'
;MILYRRYLYHWLILDSLIFFRFLLFECRDLYYQWELAKPASLASAFTLHIDKLILLFNAAYYRRLARLTLMKELSMQPDQPATQIPNQYQLSGKHLHVTYSTTSFDGKPRFTYQDRQQTLSFSGEEIRSVETEVGILVSVTIRMTVDTGGTTFSILLPHVQIPGEQTVPVKTFGITTIHKFSVISISGQRDFYTVTRLSGSASLVFF
;
A
#
# COMPACT_ATOMS: atom_id res chain seq x y z
N MET A 1 11.31 16.40 -7.07
CA MET A 1 11.78 17.73 -6.59
C MET A 1 11.66 17.93 -5.06
N ILE A 2 11.55 16.85 -4.25
CA ILE A 2 11.40 16.94 -2.77
C ILE A 2 12.63 16.33 -2.04
N LEU A 3 13.32 15.38 -2.67
CA LEU A 3 14.53 14.74 -2.12
C LEU A 3 15.74 15.69 -2.04
N TYR A 4 15.85 16.67 -2.93
CA TYR A 4 16.99 17.60 -2.94
C TYR A 4 16.93 18.63 -1.79
N ARG A 5 15.72 18.98 -1.33
CA ARG A 5 15.54 19.96 -0.24
C ARG A 5 15.94 19.39 1.13
N ARG A 6 15.86 18.06 1.32
CA ARG A 6 16.12 17.41 2.61
C ARG A 6 17.61 17.24 2.92
N TYR A 7 18.45 17.11 1.89
CA TYR A 7 19.90 17.09 2.04
C TYR A 7 20.48 18.47 2.35
N LEU A 8 19.91 19.54 1.79
CA LEU A 8 20.40 20.91 1.99
C LEU A 8 20.34 21.35 3.46
N TYR A 9 19.28 20.99 4.19
CA TYR A 9 19.15 21.32 5.61
C TYR A 9 20.10 20.54 6.52
N HIS A 10 20.48 19.31 6.15
CA HIS A 10 21.42 18.53 6.96
C HIS A 10 22.84 19.08 6.86
N TRP A 11 23.26 19.50 5.66
CA TRP A 11 24.56 20.12 5.41
C TRP A 11 24.69 21.51 6.04
N LEU A 12 23.67 22.39 5.90
CA LEU A 12 23.68 23.73 6.51
C LEU A 12 23.74 23.72 8.06
N ILE A 13 23.26 22.65 8.72
CA ILE A 13 23.25 22.54 10.19
C ILE A 13 24.56 21.93 10.71
N LEU A 14 25.11 20.93 10.02
CA LEU A 14 26.44 20.37 10.32
C LEU A 14 27.54 21.42 10.18
N ASP A 15 27.45 22.27 9.15
CA ASP A 15 28.41 23.38 8.94
C ASP A 15 28.37 24.40 10.09
N SER A 16 27.19 24.74 10.61
CA SER A 16 27.08 25.73 11.71
C SER A 16 27.68 25.22 13.03
N LEU A 17 27.59 23.92 13.32
CA LEU A 17 28.12 23.32 14.55
C LEU A 17 29.63 23.06 14.47
N ILE A 18 30.15 22.72 13.29
CA ILE A 18 31.59 22.58 13.03
C ILE A 18 32.26 23.96 13.09
N PHE A 19 31.67 24.99 12.48
CA PHE A 19 32.15 26.37 12.60
C PHE A 19 32.21 26.86 14.05
N PHE A 20 31.22 26.51 14.88
CA PHE A 20 31.18 26.98 16.27
C PHE A 20 32.17 26.25 17.17
N ARG A 21 32.41 24.95 16.93
CA ARG A 21 33.50 24.20 17.58
C ARG A 21 34.86 24.76 17.19
N PHE A 22 35.03 25.20 15.95
CA PHE A 22 36.25 25.86 15.47
C PHE A 22 36.43 27.23 16.15
N LEU A 23 35.37 28.04 16.26
CA LEU A 23 35.40 29.33 16.96
C LEU A 23 35.75 29.19 18.45
N LEU A 24 35.20 28.16 19.13
CA LEU A 24 35.53 27.86 20.53
C LEU A 24 36.98 27.37 20.70
N PHE A 25 37.55 26.69 19.70
CA PHE A 25 38.95 26.28 19.70
C PHE A 25 39.89 27.47 19.46
N GLU A 26 39.57 28.34 18.49
CA GLU A 26 40.31 29.59 18.22
C GLU A 26 40.28 30.54 19.42
N CYS A 27 39.13 30.65 20.10
CA CYS A 27 39.01 31.40 21.36
C CYS A 27 39.86 30.79 22.49
N ARG A 28 40.12 29.48 22.47
CA ARG A 28 40.96 28.80 23.46
C ARG A 28 42.45 29.10 23.25
N ASP A 29 42.91 29.15 22.01
CA ASP A 29 44.30 29.55 21.71
C ASP A 29 44.55 31.03 22.00
N LEU A 30 43.58 31.91 21.70
CA LEU A 30 43.61 33.31 22.11
C LEU A 30 43.58 33.48 23.63
N TYR A 31 42.87 32.59 24.36
CA TYR A 31 42.86 32.54 25.82
C TYR A 31 44.24 32.16 26.40
N TYR A 32 44.90 31.12 25.87
CA TYR A 32 46.23 30.72 26.33
C TYR A 32 47.31 31.79 26.09
N GLN A 33 47.25 32.52 24.96
CA GLN A 33 48.16 33.62 24.69
C GLN A 33 47.92 34.84 25.60
N TRP A 34 46.68 35.06 26.04
CA TRP A 34 46.30 36.16 26.93
C TRP A 34 46.59 35.87 28.41
N GLU A 35 46.53 34.61 28.83
CA GLU A 35 46.76 34.16 30.20
C GLU A 35 48.23 34.29 30.65
N LEU A 36 49.17 34.26 29.71
CA LEU A 36 50.59 34.53 29.96
C LEU A 36 50.89 36.00 30.31
N ALA A 37 49.92 36.93 30.18
CA ALA A 37 50.18 38.37 30.20
C ALA A 37 49.43 39.18 31.30
N LYS A 38 48.69 38.57 32.25
CA LYS A 38 47.79 39.34 33.16
C LYS A 38 47.64 38.83 34.61
N PRO A 39 47.21 39.71 35.55
CA PRO A 39 47.00 39.36 36.96
C PRO A 39 45.78 38.44 37.20
N ALA A 40 45.94 37.51 38.15
CA ALA A 40 45.10 36.32 38.37
C ALA A 40 43.59 36.55 38.62
N SER A 41 43.17 37.74 39.06
CA SER A 41 41.75 38.03 39.35
C SER A 41 40.88 38.10 38.09
N LEU A 42 41.41 38.56 36.96
CA LEU A 42 40.68 38.66 35.69
C LEU A 42 40.53 37.32 34.97
N ALA A 43 41.46 36.38 35.20
CA ALA A 43 41.40 35.03 34.63
C ALA A 43 40.17 34.26 35.17
N SER A 44 40.00 34.22 36.51
CA SER A 44 38.93 33.47 37.16
C SER A 44 37.51 33.89 36.75
N ALA A 45 37.26 35.19 36.57
CA ALA A 45 35.96 35.72 36.16
C ALA A 45 35.63 35.38 34.69
N PHE A 46 36.65 35.34 33.82
CA PHE A 46 36.50 34.95 32.42
C PHE A 46 36.27 33.45 32.25
N THR A 47 37.02 32.61 32.97
CA THR A 47 36.83 31.15 32.93
C THR A 47 35.42 30.76 33.37
N LEU A 48 34.91 31.38 34.44
CA LEU A 48 33.54 31.15 34.92
C LEU A 48 32.47 31.58 33.89
N HIS A 49 32.73 32.64 33.13
CA HIS A 49 31.82 33.11 32.08
C HIS A 49 31.78 32.13 30.90
N ILE A 50 32.94 31.59 30.51
CA ILE A 50 33.08 30.59 29.44
C ILE A 50 32.38 29.28 29.85
N ASP A 51 32.57 28.79 31.08
CA ASP A 51 31.93 27.55 31.55
C ASP A 51 30.41 27.66 31.57
N LYS A 52 29.86 28.81 31.98
CA LYS A 52 28.41 29.07 31.93
C LYS A 52 27.88 29.07 30.50
N LEU A 53 28.62 29.66 29.55
CA LEU A 53 28.24 29.66 28.14
C LEU A 53 28.23 28.24 27.56
N ILE A 54 29.24 27.43 27.89
CA ILE A 54 29.30 26.02 27.48
C ILE A 54 28.12 25.22 28.03
N LEU A 55 27.78 25.39 29.32
CA LEU A 55 26.65 24.70 29.94
C LEU A 55 25.30 25.10 29.35
N LEU A 56 25.07 26.41 29.13
CA LEU A 56 23.86 26.91 28.50
C LEU A 56 23.71 26.41 27.06
N PHE A 57 24.81 26.37 26.32
CA PHE A 57 24.81 25.87 24.95
C PHE A 57 24.53 24.36 24.91
N ASN A 58 25.18 23.57 25.77
CA ASN A 58 24.92 22.14 25.90
C ASN A 58 23.46 21.87 26.28
N ALA A 59 22.91 22.62 27.24
CA ALA A 59 21.51 22.49 27.64
C ALA A 59 20.56 22.83 26.49
N ALA A 60 20.84 23.89 25.72
CA ALA A 60 20.05 24.26 24.54
C ALA A 60 20.13 23.20 23.44
N TYR A 61 21.32 22.63 23.21
CA TYR A 61 21.56 21.56 22.26
C TYR A 61 20.74 20.31 22.60
N TYR A 62 20.82 19.82 23.84
CA TYR A 62 20.08 18.64 24.26
C TYR A 62 18.56 18.85 24.28
N ARG A 63 18.07 20.05 24.65
CA ARG A 63 16.64 20.39 24.54
C ARG A 63 16.16 20.36 23.09
N ARG A 64 16.96 20.87 22.15
CA ARG A 64 16.62 20.85 20.73
C ARG A 64 16.64 19.44 20.16
N LEU A 65 17.64 18.62 20.51
CA LEU A 65 17.68 17.22 20.13
C LEU A 65 16.49 16.45 20.68
N ALA A 66 16.17 16.58 21.96
CA ALA A 66 15.01 15.92 22.56
C ALA A 66 13.70 16.32 21.87
N ARG A 67 13.54 17.61 21.53
CA ARG A 67 12.38 18.09 20.77
C ARG A 67 12.33 17.51 19.35
N LEU A 68 13.46 17.41 18.67
CA LEU A 68 13.54 16.82 17.33
C LEU A 68 13.25 15.31 17.36
N THR A 69 13.74 14.59 18.36
CA THR A 69 13.46 13.16 18.56
C THR A 69 11.98 12.95 18.87
N LEU A 70 11.41 13.72 19.79
CA LEU A 70 9.99 13.67 20.13
C LEU A 70 9.10 13.98 18.92
N MET A 71 9.46 15.00 18.13
CA MET A 71 8.71 15.33 16.90
C MET A 71 8.83 14.24 15.85
N LYS A 72 9.99 13.59 15.74
CA LYS A 72 10.20 12.45 14.84
C LYS A 72 9.35 11.25 15.28
N GLU A 73 9.31 10.97 16.57
CA GLU A 73 8.54 9.86 17.15
C GLU A 73 7.03 10.10 17.06
N LEU A 74 6.57 11.34 17.32
CA LEU A 74 5.19 11.76 17.09
C LEU A 74 4.79 11.74 15.60
N SER A 75 5.74 11.95 14.69
CA SER A 75 5.51 11.81 13.24
C SER A 75 5.57 10.36 12.75
N MET A 76 6.14 9.46 13.55
CA MET A 76 6.10 8.01 13.32
C MET A 76 4.83 7.43 13.96
N GLN A 77 3.68 7.91 13.50
CA GLN A 77 2.47 7.12 13.63
C GLN A 77 2.72 5.84 12.82
N PRO A 78 2.44 4.63 13.33
CA PRO A 78 2.52 3.44 12.50
C PRO A 78 1.61 3.70 11.30
N ASP A 79 2.17 3.69 10.08
CA ASP A 79 1.36 3.68 8.87
C ASP A 79 0.32 2.59 9.08
N GLN A 80 -0.96 2.97 9.16
CA GLN A 80 -2.01 1.95 9.12
C GLN A 80 -1.72 1.13 7.86
N PRO A 81 -1.65 -0.22 7.96
CA PRO A 81 -1.27 -1.04 6.82
C PRO A 81 -2.17 -0.62 5.66
N ALA A 82 -1.54 -0.09 4.59
CA ALA A 82 -2.26 0.37 3.43
C ALA A 82 -3.18 -0.77 3.00
N THR A 83 -4.49 -0.54 3.07
CA THR A 83 -5.45 -1.60 2.77
C THR A 83 -5.44 -1.81 1.27
N GLN A 84 -4.99 -2.99 0.85
CA GLN A 84 -4.83 -3.33 -0.56
C GLN A 84 -6.10 -4.01 -1.09
N ILE A 85 -6.44 -3.72 -2.35
CA ILE A 85 -7.57 -4.36 -3.05
C ILE A 85 -7.02 -5.56 -3.83
N PRO A 86 -7.60 -6.76 -3.69
CA PRO A 86 -7.19 -7.93 -4.47
C PRO A 86 -7.42 -7.75 -5.96
N ASN A 87 -6.49 -8.26 -6.77
CA ASN A 87 -6.58 -8.30 -8.23
C ASN A 87 -6.57 -9.74 -8.79
N GLN A 88 -6.46 -10.75 -7.91
CA GLN A 88 -6.44 -12.16 -8.25
C GLN A 88 -7.37 -12.93 -7.31
N TYR A 89 -8.18 -13.82 -7.89
CA TYR A 89 -9.10 -14.69 -7.17
C TYR A 89 -8.91 -16.13 -7.65
N GLN A 90 -8.83 -17.06 -6.70
CA GLN A 90 -8.81 -18.50 -6.95
C GLN A 90 -9.92 -19.13 -6.12
N LEU A 91 -10.96 -19.63 -6.79
CA LEU A 91 -12.20 -20.07 -6.17
C LEU A 91 -12.52 -21.49 -6.60
N SER A 92 -13.05 -22.29 -5.67
CA SER A 92 -13.48 -23.65 -5.97
C SER A 92 -14.70 -24.05 -5.16
N GLY A 93 -15.48 -24.98 -5.69
CA GLY A 93 -16.62 -25.54 -4.99
C GLY A 93 -17.28 -26.65 -5.79
N LYS A 94 -17.66 -27.73 -5.11
CA LYS A 94 -18.12 -28.99 -5.74
C LYS A 94 -17.08 -29.52 -6.74
N HIS A 95 -17.29 -29.26 -8.04
CA HIS A 95 -16.42 -29.68 -9.14
C HIS A 95 -16.10 -28.54 -10.08
N LEU A 96 -16.21 -27.31 -9.58
CA LEU A 96 -15.99 -26.09 -10.32
C LEU A 96 -14.76 -25.39 -9.75
N HIS A 97 -13.81 -25.07 -10.63
CA HIS A 97 -12.63 -24.27 -10.34
C HIS A 97 -12.67 -23.02 -11.20
N VAL A 98 -12.42 -21.87 -10.58
CA VAL A 98 -12.46 -20.57 -11.23
C VAL A 98 -11.23 -19.78 -10.82
N THR A 99 -10.53 -19.25 -11.80
CA THR A 99 -9.42 -18.31 -11.60
C THR A 99 -9.77 -17.02 -12.32
N TYR A 100 -9.75 -15.90 -11.61
CA TYR A 100 -10.02 -14.59 -12.19
C TYR A 100 -8.92 -13.59 -11.79
N SER A 101 -8.40 -12.86 -12.76
CA SER A 101 -7.52 -11.71 -12.54
C SER A 101 -8.08 -10.47 -13.21
N THR A 102 -8.02 -9.33 -12.52
CA THR A 102 -8.51 -8.06 -13.07
C THR A 102 -7.58 -7.50 -14.15
N THR A 103 -6.33 -7.96 -14.17
CA THR A 103 -5.30 -7.62 -15.17
C THR A 103 -4.33 -8.79 -15.36
N SER A 104 -3.47 -8.71 -16.37
CA SER A 104 -2.33 -9.60 -16.62
C SER A 104 -1.18 -8.81 -17.27
N PHE A 105 -0.10 -9.49 -17.69
CA PHE A 105 1.06 -8.87 -18.33
C PHE A 105 0.73 -8.02 -19.58
N ASP A 106 -0.38 -8.32 -20.26
CA ASP A 106 -0.90 -7.59 -21.41
C ASP A 106 -1.91 -6.48 -21.03
N GLY A 107 -2.12 -6.24 -19.74
CA GLY A 107 -3.05 -5.26 -19.18
C GLY A 107 -4.53 -5.66 -19.25
N LYS A 108 -4.85 -6.90 -19.63
CA LYS A 108 -6.24 -7.36 -19.79
C LYS A 108 -6.69 -8.28 -18.66
N PRO A 109 -7.98 -8.30 -18.29
CA PRO A 109 -8.50 -9.28 -17.36
C PRO A 109 -8.39 -10.71 -17.94
N ARG A 110 -8.22 -11.70 -17.06
CA ARG A 110 -8.19 -13.13 -17.42
C ARG A 110 -9.19 -13.88 -16.56
N PHE A 111 -9.91 -14.81 -17.18
CA PHE A 111 -10.85 -15.68 -16.49
C PHE A 111 -10.68 -17.10 -16.99
N THR A 112 -10.51 -18.04 -16.06
CA THR A 112 -10.49 -19.47 -16.36
C THR A 112 -11.65 -20.13 -15.62
N TYR A 113 -12.49 -20.83 -16.37
CA TYR A 113 -13.58 -21.65 -15.88
C TYR A 113 -13.21 -23.12 -16.10
N GLN A 114 -13.33 -23.96 -15.09
CA GLN A 114 -13.12 -25.39 -15.22
C GLN A 114 -14.18 -26.17 -14.45
N ASP A 115 -14.89 -27.04 -15.15
CA ASP A 115 -15.79 -28.01 -14.55
C ASP A 115 -15.32 -29.45 -14.83
N ARG A 116 -16.21 -30.44 -14.62
CA ARG A 116 -15.91 -31.85 -14.88
C ARG A 116 -15.74 -32.19 -16.37
N GLN A 117 -16.28 -31.36 -17.26
CA GLN A 117 -16.38 -31.64 -18.69
C GLN A 117 -15.35 -30.85 -19.50
N GLN A 118 -15.04 -29.62 -19.09
CA GLN A 118 -14.24 -28.71 -19.89
C GLN A 118 -13.48 -27.67 -19.05
N THR A 119 -12.42 -27.14 -19.67
CA THR A 119 -11.69 -25.95 -19.22
C THR A 119 -11.80 -24.88 -20.31
N LEU A 120 -12.27 -23.70 -19.94
CA LEU A 120 -12.46 -22.54 -20.81
C LEU A 120 -11.63 -21.37 -20.28
N SER A 121 -11.02 -20.60 -21.18
CA SER A 121 -10.25 -19.40 -20.84
C SER A 121 -10.76 -18.22 -21.64
N PHE A 122 -10.88 -17.08 -20.97
CA PHE A 122 -11.42 -15.82 -21.51
C PHE A 122 -10.46 -14.67 -21.20
N SER A 123 -10.51 -13.63 -22.02
CA SER A 123 -9.67 -12.45 -21.89
C SER A 123 -10.33 -11.18 -22.38
N GLY A 124 -9.99 -10.05 -21.77
CA GLY A 124 -10.47 -8.73 -22.21
C GLY A 124 -11.99 -8.66 -22.32
N GLU A 125 -12.48 -8.29 -23.50
CA GLU A 125 -13.91 -8.07 -23.80
C GLU A 125 -14.81 -9.31 -23.67
N GLU A 126 -14.23 -10.51 -23.61
CA GLU A 126 -14.98 -11.75 -23.33
C GLU A 126 -15.49 -11.80 -21.88
N ILE A 127 -14.94 -10.95 -21.02
CA ILE A 127 -15.23 -10.87 -19.59
C ILE A 127 -15.99 -9.58 -19.32
N ARG A 128 -17.19 -9.71 -18.78
CA ARG A 128 -18.04 -8.57 -18.42
C ARG A 128 -18.08 -8.42 -16.91
N SER A 129 -17.69 -7.26 -16.40
CA SER A 129 -17.72 -6.94 -14.97
C SER A 129 -18.71 -5.81 -14.71
N VAL A 130 -19.58 -5.99 -13.72
CA VAL A 130 -20.56 -4.98 -13.28
C VAL A 130 -20.44 -4.80 -11.77
N GLU A 131 -20.24 -3.57 -11.34
CA GLU A 131 -20.30 -3.20 -9.92
C GLU A 131 -21.74 -3.28 -9.41
N THR A 132 -21.94 -3.83 -8.22
CA THR A 132 -23.25 -4.00 -7.57
C THR A 132 -23.14 -3.64 -6.09
N GLU A 133 -24.26 -3.47 -5.40
CA GLU A 133 -24.28 -3.15 -3.96
C GLU A 133 -23.62 -4.22 -3.07
N VAL A 134 -23.51 -5.45 -3.58
CA VAL A 134 -22.96 -6.61 -2.85
C VAL A 134 -21.58 -7.04 -3.36
N GLY A 135 -20.97 -6.23 -4.23
CA GLY A 135 -19.66 -6.50 -4.85
C GLY A 135 -19.70 -6.50 -6.38
N ILE A 136 -18.72 -7.15 -7.02
CA ILE A 136 -18.56 -7.13 -8.47
C ILE A 136 -19.09 -8.42 -9.08
N LEU A 137 -20.03 -8.33 -10.01
CA LEU A 137 -20.50 -9.46 -10.80
C LEU A 137 -19.64 -9.62 -12.07
N VAL A 138 -18.82 -10.66 -12.13
CA VAL A 138 -17.95 -10.96 -13.27
C VAL A 138 -18.53 -12.12 -14.06
N SER A 139 -18.75 -11.95 -15.36
CA SER A 139 -19.51 -12.87 -16.20
C SER A 139 -18.80 -13.23 -17.50
N VAL A 140 -18.88 -14.50 -17.88
CA VAL A 140 -18.35 -15.06 -19.13
C VAL A 140 -19.37 -15.99 -19.80
N THR A 141 -19.39 -16.04 -21.13
CA THR A 141 -20.27 -16.95 -21.86
C THR A 141 -19.58 -18.31 -22.05
N ILE A 142 -20.03 -19.32 -21.31
CA ILE A 142 -19.41 -20.68 -21.32
C ILE A 142 -20.00 -21.59 -22.40
N ARG A 143 -21.17 -21.25 -22.95
CA ARG A 143 -21.75 -21.94 -24.10
C ARG A 143 -22.60 -20.98 -24.91
N MET A 144 -22.41 -20.95 -26.22
CA MET A 144 -23.26 -20.21 -27.15
C MET A 144 -23.99 -21.20 -28.05
N THR A 145 -25.30 -21.08 -28.20
CA THR A 145 -26.08 -21.89 -29.15
C THR A 145 -26.92 -20.96 -30.00
N VAL A 146 -26.67 -20.95 -31.31
CA VAL A 146 -27.28 -19.99 -32.26
C VAL A 146 -28.81 -20.05 -32.21
N ASP A 147 -29.38 -21.24 -32.00
CA ASP A 147 -30.83 -21.46 -32.15
C ASP A 147 -31.58 -21.63 -30.82
N THR A 148 -30.89 -21.98 -29.73
CA THR A 148 -31.52 -22.36 -28.44
C THR A 148 -31.16 -21.45 -27.26
N GLY A 149 -30.31 -20.45 -27.49
CA GLY A 149 -29.90 -19.46 -26.49
C GLY A 149 -28.46 -19.65 -26.00
N GLY A 150 -28.19 -19.40 -24.71
CA GLY A 150 -26.81 -19.36 -24.22
C GLY A 150 -26.67 -19.81 -22.77
N THR A 151 -25.46 -20.14 -22.38
CA THR A 151 -25.10 -20.36 -20.98
C THR A 151 -24.01 -19.39 -20.58
N THR A 152 -24.31 -18.57 -19.58
CA THR A 152 -23.36 -17.66 -18.95
C THR A 152 -23.00 -18.19 -17.57
N PHE A 153 -21.74 -18.05 -17.20
CA PHE A 153 -21.29 -18.25 -15.84
C PHE A 153 -20.88 -16.91 -15.26
N SER A 154 -21.35 -16.62 -14.05
CA SER A 154 -21.04 -15.41 -13.32
C SER A 154 -20.50 -15.76 -11.94
N ILE A 155 -19.52 -15.00 -11.46
CA ILE A 155 -19.09 -15.01 -10.06
C ILE A 155 -19.44 -13.68 -9.43
N LEU A 156 -19.93 -13.73 -8.19
CA LEU A 156 -20.05 -12.54 -7.36
C LEU A 156 -18.75 -12.39 -6.57
N LEU A 157 -18.06 -11.27 -6.68
CA LEU A 157 -16.84 -11.01 -5.92
C LEU A 157 -17.18 -10.03 -4.79
N PRO A 158 -17.12 -10.45 -3.52
CA PRO A 158 -17.38 -9.53 -2.42
C PRO A 158 -16.29 -8.46 -2.33
N HIS A 159 -16.62 -7.31 -1.75
CA HIS A 159 -15.62 -6.32 -1.40
C HIS A 159 -14.68 -6.89 -0.33
N VAL A 160 -13.41 -7.04 -0.70
CA VAL A 160 -12.39 -7.64 0.15
C VAL A 160 -11.26 -6.66 0.31
N GLN A 161 -10.78 -6.55 1.53
CA GLN A 161 -9.65 -5.73 1.93
C GLN A 161 -8.54 -6.65 2.41
N ILE A 162 -7.34 -6.46 1.87
CA ILE A 162 -6.16 -7.22 2.26
C ILE A 162 -5.35 -6.38 3.27
N PRO A 163 -5.08 -6.91 4.48
CA PRO A 163 -4.15 -6.28 5.41
C PRO A 163 -2.70 -6.60 5.01
N GLY A 164 -1.96 -5.60 4.53
CA GLY A 164 -0.56 -5.77 4.08
C GLY A 164 -0.46 -6.56 2.76
N GLU A 165 0.60 -7.34 2.58
CA GLU A 165 0.85 -8.09 1.32
C GLU A 165 0.45 -9.57 1.41
N GLN A 166 -0.78 -9.86 1.86
CA GLN A 166 -1.18 -11.24 2.19
C GLN A 166 -2.44 -11.71 1.45
N THR A 167 -2.54 -13.00 1.19
CA THR A 167 -3.75 -13.62 0.65
C THR A 167 -4.81 -13.75 1.75
N VAL A 168 -6.09 -13.48 1.43
CA VAL A 168 -7.20 -13.61 2.38
C VAL A 168 -8.24 -14.63 1.90
N PRO A 169 -8.89 -15.38 2.82
CA PRO A 169 -9.91 -16.34 2.44
C PRO A 169 -11.20 -15.63 1.98
N VAL A 170 -11.82 -16.16 0.94
CA VAL A 170 -13.07 -15.64 0.38
C VAL A 170 -14.09 -16.77 0.25
N LYS A 171 -15.35 -16.47 0.57
CA LYS A 171 -16.52 -17.31 0.31
C LYS A 171 -17.51 -16.52 -0.52
N THR A 172 -18.01 -17.13 -1.59
CA THR A 172 -18.94 -16.46 -2.49
C THR A 172 -19.79 -17.46 -3.28
N PHE A 173 -20.49 -16.99 -4.31
CA PHE A 173 -21.35 -17.76 -5.18
C PHE A 173 -20.91 -17.63 -6.64
N GLY A 174 -20.91 -18.77 -7.33
CA GLY A 174 -20.98 -18.85 -8.79
C GLY A 174 -22.43 -19.09 -9.22
N ILE A 175 -22.84 -18.44 -10.29
CA ILE A 175 -24.19 -18.51 -10.86
C ILE A 175 -24.05 -18.96 -12.31
N THR A 176 -24.56 -20.15 -12.61
CA THR A 176 -24.72 -20.61 -13.99
C THR A 176 -26.12 -20.24 -14.45
N THR A 177 -26.20 -19.41 -15.50
CA THR A 177 -27.45 -18.93 -16.08
C THR A 177 -27.67 -19.59 -17.45
N ILE A 178 -28.78 -20.28 -17.60
CA ILE A 178 -29.25 -20.80 -18.90
C ILE A 178 -30.29 -19.82 -19.44
N HIS A 179 -29.94 -19.18 -20.56
CA HIS A 179 -30.80 -18.28 -21.31
C HIS A 179 -31.59 -19.09 -22.34
N LYS A 180 -32.88 -19.33 -22.11
CA LYS A 180 -33.76 -19.96 -23.10
C LYS A 180 -34.17 -18.95 -24.16
N PHE A 181 -33.85 -19.26 -25.41
CA PHE A 181 -34.33 -18.53 -26.56
C PHE A 181 -35.36 -19.36 -27.33
N SER A 182 -36.36 -18.70 -27.92
CA SER A 182 -37.32 -19.29 -28.84
C SER A 182 -37.69 -18.26 -29.90
N VAL A 183 -37.77 -18.71 -31.16
CA VAL A 183 -38.19 -17.88 -32.30
C VAL A 183 -39.69 -17.56 -32.25
N ILE A 184 -40.47 -18.39 -31.57
CA ILE A 184 -41.89 -18.16 -31.27
C ILE A 184 -42.06 -17.59 -29.85
N SER A 185 -43.08 -16.76 -29.64
CA SER A 185 -43.34 -16.12 -28.34
C SER A 185 -43.52 -17.16 -27.24
N ILE A 186 -42.57 -17.20 -26.30
CA ILE A 186 -42.68 -17.98 -25.07
C ILE A 186 -43.06 -17.03 -23.94
N SER A 187 -44.12 -17.34 -23.20
CA SER A 187 -44.49 -16.63 -21.99
C SER A 187 -43.72 -17.18 -20.80
N GLY A 188 -43.36 -16.31 -19.85
CA GLY A 188 -42.73 -16.69 -18.58
C GLY A 188 -41.22 -16.45 -18.50
N GLN A 189 -40.58 -17.07 -17.51
CA GLN A 189 -39.17 -16.91 -17.19
C GLN A 189 -38.27 -17.54 -18.26
N ARG A 190 -37.30 -16.77 -18.77
CA ARG A 190 -36.34 -17.22 -19.79
C ARG A 190 -34.98 -17.59 -19.23
N ASP A 191 -34.64 -17.08 -18.06
CA ASP A 191 -33.34 -17.30 -17.44
C ASP A 191 -33.47 -18.26 -16.26
N PHE A 192 -32.70 -19.34 -16.26
CA PHE A 192 -32.71 -20.35 -15.21
C PHE A 192 -31.35 -20.37 -14.51
N TYR A 193 -31.37 -20.30 -13.18
CA TYR A 193 -30.16 -20.13 -12.38
C TYR A 193 -29.82 -21.39 -11.60
N THR A 194 -28.56 -21.79 -11.66
CA THR A 194 -27.97 -22.77 -10.74
C THR A 194 -26.88 -22.07 -9.92
N VAL A 195 -27.05 -22.06 -8.60
CA VAL A 195 -26.10 -21.41 -7.68
C VAL A 195 -25.16 -22.45 -7.07
N THR A 196 -23.85 -22.21 -7.18
CA THR A 196 -22.80 -23.01 -6.57
C THR A 196 -22.04 -22.17 -5.55
N ARG A 197 -21.98 -22.63 -4.30
CA ARG A 197 -21.13 -22.01 -3.28
C ARG A 197 -19.66 -22.26 -3.63
N LEU A 198 -18.88 -21.19 -3.60
CA LEU A 198 -17.45 -21.19 -3.88
C LEU A 198 -16.69 -20.73 -2.63
N SER A 199 -15.50 -21.28 -2.45
CA SER A 199 -14.56 -20.88 -1.41
C SER A 199 -13.14 -20.92 -1.96
N GLY A 200 -12.28 -20.06 -1.45
CA GLY A 200 -10.90 -19.97 -1.90
C GLY A 200 -10.25 -18.72 -1.36
N SER A 201 -9.50 -18.03 -2.22
CA SER A 201 -8.66 -16.92 -1.83
C SER A 201 -8.74 -15.73 -2.77
N ALA A 202 -8.50 -14.55 -2.21
CA ALA A 202 -8.21 -13.32 -2.92
C ALA A 202 -6.83 -12.80 -2.53
N SER A 203 -6.05 -12.36 -3.51
CA SER A 203 -4.67 -11.91 -3.34
C SER A 203 -4.35 -10.71 -4.21
N LEU A 204 -3.34 -9.96 -3.82
CA LEU A 204 -2.69 -8.98 -4.68
C LEU A 204 -1.48 -9.65 -5.36
N VAL A 205 -1.45 -9.66 -6.68
CA VAL A 205 -0.38 -10.22 -7.52
C VAL A 205 0.18 -9.12 -8.41
N PHE A 206 1.51 -9.04 -8.52
CA PHE A 206 2.18 -8.13 -9.44
C PHE A 206 2.49 -8.86 -10.76
N PHE A 207 2.01 -8.29 -11.86
CA PHE A 207 2.26 -8.75 -13.23
C PHE A 207 3.25 -7.78 -13.89
#